data_AF-A0A1I5W278-F1
#
_entry.id   AF-A0A1I5W278-F1
#
_cell.length_a   1.000
_cell.length_b   1.000
_cell.length_c   1.000
_cell.angle_alpha   90.00
_cell.angle_beta   90.00
_cell.angle_gamma   90.00
#
_symmetry.space_group_name_H-M   'P 1'
#
loop_
_entity.id
_entity.type
_entity.pdbx_description
1 polymer ?
#
loop_
_entity_poly.entity_id
_entity_poly.type
_entity_poly.pdbx_seq_one_letter_code
_entity_poly.pdbx_strand_id
1 'polypeptide(L)'
;MLSSSGPEYAVSEGLAPLLAFAQAIVTHEHRSRAREIAPSATVEWCDPKRALVRVQTAADTDALLDTPDWQVTGLGRFEEYGLPFFLAGEPAFWYAPDEELTPAEVVCHTLVLDSGSRRVSYAMLLIEALDIDQETLTDTATWYDLEPTVTAMYQALQGRVKDSDELPVALPSESEFMALKEQYGVA
;
A
#
# COMPACT_ATOMS: atom_id res chain seq x y z
N MET A 1 -2.17 -3.22 -13.03
CA MET A 1 -1.82 -4.29 -14.01
C MET A 1 -2.70 -5.50 -13.70
N LEU A 2 -3.02 -6.36 -14.68
CA LEU A 2 -3.36 -7.76 -14.36
C LEU A 2 -2.06 -8.53 -14.48
N SER A 3 -1.26 -8.42 -13.42
CA SER A 3 -0.21 -9.38 -13.12
C SER A 3 -0.75 -10.15 -11.93
N SER A 4 -1.47 -11.23 -12.20
CA SER A 4 -1.76 -12.23 -11.18
C SER A 4 -0.70 -13.30 -11.38
N SER A 5 0.34 -13.29 -10.54
CA SER A 5 1.38 -14.31 -10.54
C SER A 5 0.75 -15.69 -10.28
N GLY A 6 0.47 -16.38 -11.37
CA GLY A 6 0.21 -17.80 -11.46
C GLY A 6 0.47 -18.21 -12.91
N PRO A 7 1.46 -19.08 -13.20
CA PRO A 7 1.89 -19.43 -14.57
C PRO A 7 0.84 -20.20 -15.40
N GLU A 8 -0.40 -20.30 -14.94
CA GLU A 8 -1.44 -21.14 -15.53
C GLU A 8 -2.29 -20.41 -16.58
N TYR A 9 -2.40 -19.07 -16.50
CA TYR A 9 -3.25 -18.30 -17.42
C TYR A 9 -2.62 -16.95 -17.79
N ALA A 10 -2.08 -16.87 -19.00
CA ALA A 10 -1.67 -15.61 -19.62
C ALA A 10 -2.78 -15.07 -20.52
N VAL A 11 -2.98 -13.75 -20.50
CA VAL A 11 -3.92 -13.08 -21.40
C VAL A 11 -3.41 -13.24 -22.83
N SER A 12 -4.24 -13.82 -23.70
CA SER A 12 -3.92 -13.90 -25.13
C SER A 12 -3.72 -12.49 -25.69
N GLU A 13 -2.71 -12.30 -26.54
CA GLU A 13 -2.42 -10.99 -27.15
C GLU A 13 -3.65 -10.37 -27.84
N GLY A 14 -4.51 -11.20 -28.44
CA GLY A 14 -5.76 -10.75 -29.07
C GLY A 14 -6.80 -10.17 -28.09
N LEU A 15 -6.68 -10.49 -26.79
CA LEU A 15 -7.55 -9.98 -25.72
C LEU A 15 -6.94 -8.82 -24.94
N ALA A 16 -5.68 -8.47 -25.19
CA ALA A 16 -5.03 -7.34 -24.51
C ALA A 16 -5.80 -6.01 -24.67
N PRO A 17 -6.38 -5.66 -25.85
CA PRO A 17 -7.20 -4.45 -25.98
C PRO A 17 -8.48 -4.49 -25.13
N LEU A 18 -9.13 -5.66 -25.03
CA LEU A 18 -10.33 -5.84 -24.22
C LEU A 18 -10.01 -5.70 -22.73
N LEU A 19 -8.88 -6.25 -22.29
CA LEU A 19 -8.40 -6.09 -20.93
C LEU A 19 -8.11 -4.62 -20.59
N ALA A 20 -7.36 -3.93 -21.44
CA ALA A 20 -7.05 -2.52 -21.23
C ALA A 20 -8.34 -1.68 -21.15
N PHE A 21 -9.33 -1.99 -21.98
CA PHE A 21 -10.65 -1.37 -21.91
C PHE A 21 -11.36 -1.65 -20.58
N ALA A 22 -11.41 -2.92 -20.14
CA ALA A 22 -12.03 -3.29 -18.87
C ALA A 22 -11.37 -2.58 -17.67
N GLN A 23 -10.04 -2.53 -17.64
CA GLN A 23 -9.28 -1.81 -16.62
C GLN A 23 -9.61 -0.31 -16.63
N ALA A 24 -9.67 0.31 -17.81
CA ALA A 24 -10.01 1.71 -17.95
C ALA A 24 -11.42 2.03 -17.44
N ILE A 25 -12.40 1.14 -17.67
CA ILE A 25 -13.76 1.28 -17.14
C ILE A 25 -13.76 1.17 -15.61
N VAL A 26 -13.11 0.16 -15.03
CA VAL A 26 -13.03 -0.01 -13.56
C VAL A 26 -12.40 1.22 -12.91
N THR A 27 -11.29 1.72 -13.45
CA THR A 27 -10.64 2.94 -12.96
C THR A 27 -11.56 4.16 -13.11
N HIS A 28 -12.29 4.27 -14.23
CA HIS A 28 -13.24 5.36 -14.43
C HIS A 28 -14.38 5.33 -13.42
N GLU A 29 -14.94 4.16 -13.14
CA GLU A 29 -16.03 3.97 -12.17
C GLU A 29 -15.59 4.36 -10.76
N HIS A 30 -14.46 3.80 -10.28
CA HIS A 30 -13.91 4.15 -8.97
C HIS A 30 -13.58 5.62 -8.84
N ARG A 31 -12.96 6.22 -9.87
CA ARG A 31 -12.68 7.66 -9.88
C ARG A 31 -13.95 8.49 -9.85
N SER A 32 -15.00 8.09 -10.57
CA SER A 32 -16.26 8.82 -10.60
C SER A 32 -16.95 8.76 -9.24
N ARG A 33 -17.04 7.56 -8.64
CA ARG A 33 -17.54 7.36 -7.27
C ARG A 33 -16.78 8.20 -6.25
N ALA A 34 -15.45 8.16 -6.27
CA ALA A 34 -14.62 8.93 -5.36
C ALA A 34 -14.84 10.44 -5.53
N ARG A 35 -14.96 10.93 -6.77
CA ARG A 35 -15.11 12.37 -7.07
C ARG A 35 -16.51 12.93 -6.85
N GLU A 36 -17.53 12.08 -6.74
CA GLU A 36 -18.85 12.51 -6.27
C GLU A 36 -18.81 12.98 -4.82
N ILE A 37 -17.91 12.42 -4.01
CA ILE A 37 -17.72 12.75 -2.59
C ILE A 37 -16.56 13.75 -2.40
N ALA A 38 -15.43 13.47 -3.03
CA ALA A 38 -14.17 14.18 -2.92
C ALA A 38 -13.65 14.60 -4.31
N PRO A 39 -14.01 15.79 -4.83
CA PRO A 39 -13.68 16.22 -6.19
C PRO A 39 -12.19 16.16 -6.57
N SER A 40 -11.25 16.30 -5.62
CA SER A 40 -9.81 16.18 -5.88
C SER A 40 -9.29 14.75 -5.98
N ALA A 41 -10.13 13.73 -5.73
CA ALA A 41 -9.71 12.35 -5.63
C ALA A 41 -8.98 11.84 -6.90
N THR A 42 -7.87 11.14 -6.68
CA THR A 42 -7.11 10.37 -7.69
C THR A 42 -7.06 8.91 -7.28
N VAL A 43 -7.18 8.00 -8.25
CA VAL A 43 -7.06 6.56 -8.03
C VAL A 43 -5.61 6.17 -8.25
N GLU A 44 -4.97 5.63 -7.21
CA GLU A 44 -3.57 5.18 -7.23
C GLU A 44 -3.48 3.69 -7.58
N TRP A 45 -4.46 2.90 -7.12
CA TRP A 45 -4.60 1.48 -7.44
C TRP A 45 -6.08 1.10 -7.38
N CYS A 46 -6.50 0.12 -8.19
CA CYS A 46 -7.82 -0.47 -8.06
C CYS A 46 -7.89 -1.87 -8.67
N ASP A 47 -8.79 -2.67 -8.12
CA ASP A 47 -9.35 -3.87 -8.74
C ASP A 47 -10.87 -3.66 -8.97
N PRO A 48 -11.63 -4.64 -9.49
CA PRO A 48 -13.06 -4.47 -9.75
C PRO A 48 -13.91 -4.07 -8.53
N LYS A 49 -13.48 -4.35 -7.30
CA LYS A 49 -14.23 -4.10 -6.07
C LYS A 49 -13.60 -3.03 -5.19
N ARG A 50 -12.28 -2.92 -5.19
CA ARG A 50 -11.51 -2.11 -4.25
C ARG A 50 -10.75 -1.00 -4.96
N ALA A 51 -10.54 0.10 -4.26
CA ALA A 51 -9.73 1.20 -4.76
C ALA A 51 -8.92 1.89 -3.66
N LEU A 52 -7.69 2.23 -3.98
CA LEU A 52 -6.82 3.09 -3.21
C LEU A 52 -6.82 4.48 -3.84
N VAL A 53 -7.16 5.50 -3.07
CA VAL A 53 -7.27 6.88 -3.56
C VAL A 53 -6.47 7.85 -2.70
N ARG A 54 -6.04 8.95 -3.31
CA ARG A 54 -5.54 10.15 -2.63
C ARG A 54 -6.48 11.31 -2.86
N VAL A 55 -6.53 12.21 -1.88
CA VAL A 55 -7.18 13.52 -1.99
C VAL A 55 -6.15 14.62 -1.77
N GLN A 56 -6.50 15.86 -2.13
CA GLN A 56 -5.58 17.00 -2.10
C GLN A 56 -6.02 18.11 -1.15
N THR A 57 -7.21 18.02 -0.56
CA THR A 57 -7.77 19.06 0.30
C THR A 57 -8.39 18.48 1.57
N ALA A 58 -8.29 19.22 2.67
CA ALA A 58 -8.90 18.84 3.95
C ALA A 58 -10.42 18.66 3.84
N ALA A 59 -11.11 19.46 3.03
CA ALA A 59 -12.55 19.32 2.82
C ALA A 59 -12.92 17.97 2.20
N ASP A 60 -12.10 17.48 1.27
CA ASP A 60 -12.29 16.17 0.64
C ASP A 60 -11.93 15.03 1.60
N THR A 61 -10.92 15.22 2.45
CA THR A 61 -10.59 14.32 3.56
C THR A 61 -11.77 14.17 4.52
N ASP A 62 -12.34 15.29 4.98
CA ASP A 62 -13.50 15.30 5.88
C ASP A 62 -14.71 14.60 5.24
N ALA A 63 -14.98 14.87 3.95
CA ALA A 63 -16.08 14.24 3.23
C ALA A 63 -15.95 12.72 3.12
N LEU A 64 -14.73 12.20 2.90
CA LEU A 64 -14.49 10.75 2.86
C LEU A 64 -14.53 10.11 4.25
N LEU A 65 -14.05 10.80 5.30
CA LEU A 65 -14.15 10.32 6.69
C LEU A 65 -15.60 10.14 7.14
N ASP A 66 -16.50 11.00 6.68
CA ASP A 66 -17.93 10.95 7.01
C ASP A 66 -18.73 9.96 6.13
N THR A 67 -18.11 9.36 5.12
CA THR A 67 -18.79 8.45 4.19
C THR A 67 -18.49 6.99 4.57
N PRO A 68 -19.52 6.14 4.75
CA PRO A 68 -19.30 4.72 4.99
C PRO A 68 -18.56 4.08 3.81
N ASP A 69 -17.89 2.97 4.05
CA ASP A 69 -17.09 2.20 3.06
C ASP A 69 -15.69 2.75 2.73
N TRP A 70 -15.36 3.96 3.20
CA TRP A 70 -14.03 4.54 3.06
C TRP A 70 -13.23 4.47 4.36
N GLN A 71 -12.01 3.94 4.28
CA GLN A 71 -11.12 3.77 5.42
C GLN A 71 -9.81 4.50 5.18
N VAL A 72 -9.34 5.27 6.16
CA VAL A 72 -7.99 5.87 6.11
C VAL A 72 -6.95 4.76 6.05
N THR A 73 -5.96 4.89 5.17
CA THR A 73 -4.95 3.87 4.96
C THR A 73 -3.55 4.44 4.71
N GLY A 74 -2.58 3.56 4.46
CA GLY A 74 -1.17 3.92 4.33
C GLY A 74 -0.65 4.59 5.60
N LEU A 75 0.26 5.56 5.46
CA LEU A 75 0.89 6.20 6.62
C LEU A 75 -0.10 6.91 7.57
N GLY A 76 -1.25 7.38 7.06
CA GLY A 76 -2.27 8.01 7.89
C GLY A 76 -2.92 7.06 8.91
N ARG A 77 -2.79 5.75 8.72
CA ARG A 77 -3.36 4.74 9.63
C ARG A 77 -2.40 4.31 10.73
N PHE A 78 -1.12 4.68 10.66
CA PHE A 78 -0.09 4.19 11.58
C PHE A 78 -0.27 4.69 13.02
N GLU A 79 -0.92 5.83 13.21
CA GLU A 79 -1.22 6.36 14.54
C GLU A 79 -2.06 5.38 15.38
N GLU A 80 -2.97 4.63 14.76
CA GLU A 80 -3.77 3.62 15.46
C GLU A 80 -2.95 2.45 16.00
N TYR A 81 -1.77 2.22 15.43
CA TYR A 81 -0.82 1.19 15.88
C TYR A 81 0.25 1.76 16.82
N GLY A 82 0.09 3.00 17.30
CA GLY A 82 1.07 3.67 18.17
C GLY A 82 2.29 4.24 17.44
N LEU A 83 2.22 4.38 16.12
CA LEU A 83 3.31 4.88 15.27
C LEU A 83 2.91 6.22 14.59
N PRO A 84 2.82 7.33 15.34
CA PRO A 84 2.35 8.60 14.78
C PRO A 84 3.42 9.21 13.86
N PHE A 85 3.07 9.43 12.59
CA PHE A 85 3.94 10.10 11.63
C PHE A 85 3.28 11.34 11.05
N PHE A 86 4.09 12.37 10.78
CA PHE A 86 3.61 13.56 10.10
C PHE A 86 3.45 13.30 8.60
N LEU A 87 2.23 13.50 8.10
CA LEU A 87 1.94 13.51 6.67
C LEU A 87 2.28 14.88 6.08
N ALA A 88 2.94 14.89 4.93
CA ALA A 88 3.20 16.11 4.15
C ALA A 88 2.01 16.50 3.25
N GLY A 89 0.78 16.12 3.64
CA GLY A 89 -0.46 16.28 2.87
C GLY A 89 -1.60 15.47 3.48
N GLU A 90 -2.68 15.31 2.72
CA GLU A 90 -3.84 14.53 3.13
C GLU A 90 -3.56 13.01 3.14
N PRO A 91 -4.26 12.24 3.99
CA PRO A 91 -4.14 10.79 4.01
C PRO A 91 -4.66 10.14 2.72
N ALA A 92 -4.25 8.89 2.50
CA ALA A 92 -4.86 8.04 1.48
C ALA A 92 -6.08 7.34 2.07
N PHE A 93 -7.02 6.98 1.20
CA PHE A 93 -8.24 6.27 1.55
C PHE A 93 -8.36 4.98 0.75
N TRP A 94 -8.91 3.97 1.37
CA TRP A 94 -9.22 2.68 0.78
C TRP A 94 -10.73 2.49 0.75
N TYR A 95 -11.25 2.20 -0.44
CA TYR A 95 -12.64 1.81 -0.65
C TYR A 95 -12.72 0.30 -0.76
N ALA A 96 -13.42 -0.32 0.18
CA ALA A 96 -13.76 -1.73 0.16
C ALA A 96 -15.00 -1.95 1.06
N PRO A 97 -16.23 -1.81 0.50
CA PRO A 97 -17.46 -1.80 1.30
C PRO A 97 -17.72 -3.11 2.05
N ASP A 98 -17.18 -4.22 1.55
CA ASP A 98 -17.40 -5.56 2.09
C ASP A 98 -16.21 -6.10 2.91
N GLU A 99 -15.16 -5.28 3.15
CA GLU A 99 -13.89 -5.71 3.74
C GLU A 99 -13.38 -4.73 4.82
N GLU A 100 -12.79 -5.28 5.87
CA GLU A 100 -12.09 -4.50 6.90
C GLU A 100 -10.62 -4.33 6.53
N LEU A 101 -10.07 -3.13 6.73
CA LEU A 101 -8.68 -2.83 6.39
C LEU A 101 -7.73 -3.57 7.33
N THR A 102 -6.87 -4.41 6.78
CA THR A 102 -5.88 -5.17 7.54
C THR A 102 -4.55 -4.43 7.69
N PRO A 103 -3.73 -4.76 8.70
CA PRO A 103 -2.38 -4.20 8.82
C PRO A 103 -1.47 -4.51 7.62
N ALA A 104 -1.60 -5.71 7.02
CA ALA A 104 -0.84 -6.09 5.83
C ALA A 104 -1.20 -5.18 4.63
N GLU A 105 -2.48 -4.84 4.47
CA GLU A 105 -2.92 -3.88 3.45
C GLU A 105 -2.40 -2.47 3.75
N VAL A 106 -2.37 -2.03 5.01
CA VAL A 106 -1.78 -0.73 5.38
C VAL A 106 -0.29 -0.66 4.98
N VAL A 107 0.46 -1.75 5.17
CA VAL A 107 1.85 -1.87 4.71
C VAL A 107 1.92 -1.79 3.18
N CYS A 108 1.15 -2.60 2.46
CA CYS A 108 1.14 -2.59 1.00
C CYS A 108 0.72 -1.23 0.43
N HIS A 109 -0.34 -0.62 0.93
CA HIS A 109 -0.78 0.72 0.52
C HIS A 109 0.32 1.76 0.75
N THR A 110 1.03 1.70 1.87
CA THR A 110 2.16 2.62 2.13
C THR A 110 3.23 2.53 1.04
N LEU A 111 3.54 1.31 0.59
CA LEU A 111 4.56 1.04 -0.43
C LEU A 111 4.10 1.34 -1.86
N VAL A 112 2.83 1.05 -2.19
CA VAL A 112 2.21 1.43 -3.49
C VAL A 112 2.24 2.94 -3.67
N LEU A 113 1.93 3.66 -2.59
CA LEU A 113 1.82 5.11 -2.58
C LEU A 113 3.18 5.80 -2.72
N ASP A 114 4.22 5.26 -2.09
CA ASP A 114 5.59 5.76 -2.15
C ASP A 114 6.54 4.68 -1.59
N SER A 115 7.44 4.17 -2.43
CA SER A 115 8.43 3.15 -2.08
C SER A 115 9.81 3.73 -1.76
N GLY A 116 9.91 5.03 -1.48
CA GLY A 116 11.14 5.66 -1.02
C GLY A 116 11.62 5.07 0.32
N SER A 117 12.95 5.10 0.54
CA SER A 117 13.61 4.47 1.70
C SER A 117 12.97 4.78 3.06
N ARG A 118 12.44 6.00 3.26
CA ARG A 118 11.72 6.39 4.47
C ARG A 118 10.42 5.60 4.66
N ARG A 119 9.61 5.47 3.61
CA ARG A 119 8.32 4.74 3.66
C ARG A 119 8.53 3.26 3.87
N VAL A 120 9.60 2.72 3.28
CA VAL A 120 10.05 1.35 3.45
C VAL A 120 10.45 1.10 4.90
N SER A 121 11.20 2.03 5.50
CA SER A 121 11.55 1.96 6.93
C SER A 121 10.31 1.97 7.82
N TYR A 122 9.30 2.79 7.50
CA TYR A 122 8.04 2.82 8.24
C TYR A 122 7.23 1.53 8.06
N ALA A 123 7.12 1.01 6.84
CA ALA A 123 6.51 -0.29 6.56
C ALA A 123 7.17 -1.42 7.38
N MET A 124 8.51 -1.49 7.36
CA MET A 124 9.28 -2.44 8.17
C MET A 124 9.03 -2.27 9.68
N LEU A 125 8.89 -1.03 10.15
CA LEU A 125 8.59 -0.76 11.55
C LEU A 125 7.20 -1.28 11.96
N LEU A 126 6.19 -1.11 11.10
CA LEU A 126 4.83 -1.64 11.36
C LEU A 126 4.81 -3.18 11.33
N ILE A 127 5.57 -3.79 10.41
CA ILE A 127 5.73 -5.24 10.36
C ILE A 127 6.25 -5.77 11.71
N GLU A 128 7.33 -5.19 12.23
CA GLU A 128 7.91 -5.60 13.52
C GLU A 128 6.98 -5.28 14.69
N ALA A 129 6.34 -4.11 14.70
CA ALA A 129 5.47 -3.68 15.79
C ALA A 129 4.24 -4.58 15.99
N LEU A 130 3.72 -5.15 14.90
CA LEU A 130 2.55 -6.02 14.93
C LEU A 130 2.89 -7.50 14.70
N ASP A 131 4.17 -7.85 14.57
CA ASP A 131 4.65 -9.19 14.25
C ASP A 131 3.92 -9.79 13.02
N ILE A 132 3.80 -8.99 11.95
CA ILE A 132 3.13 -9.41 10.72
C ILE A 132 3.97 -10.51 10.08
N ASP A 133 3.38 -11.70 9.92
CA ASP A 133 4.09 -12.83 9.33
C ASP A 133 4.32 -12.64 7.82
N GLN A 134 5.41 -13.25 7.34
CA GLN A 134 5.84 -13.10 5.95
C GLN A 134 4.85 -13.67 4.94
N GLU A 135 4.14 -14.74 5.27
CA GLU A 135 3.19 -15.40 4.37
C GLU A 135 1.98 -14.47 4.15
N THR A 136 1.35 -13.99 5.21
CA THR A 136 0.24 -13.04 5.17
C THR A 136 0.58 -11.78 4.38
N LEU A 137 1.75 -11.18 4.62
CA LEU A 137 2.14 -9.98 3.89
C LEU A 137 2.45 -10.27 2.42
N THR A 138 3.05 -11.43 2.10
CA THR A 138 3.33 -11.82 0.71
C THR A 138 2.05 -12.06 -0.07
N ASP A 139 1.08 -12.78 0.52
CA ASP A 139 -0.23 -13.04 -0.09
C ASP A 139 -0.98 -11.73 -0.38
N THR A 140 -0.91 -10.77 0.54
CA THR A 140 -1.48 -9.44 0.35
C THR A 140 -0.73 -8.67 -0.74
N ALA A 141 0.60 -8.71 -0.74
CA ALA A 141 1.45 -7.99 -1.67
C ALA A 141 1.31 -8.43 -3.13
N THR A 142 0.90 -9.67 -3.39
CA THR A 142 0.60 -10.16 -4.75
C THR A 142 -0.48 -9.34 -5.44
N TRP A 143 -1.45 -8.78 -4.73
CA TRP A 143 -2.46 -7.89 -5.33
C TRP A 143 -1.90 -6.55 -5.82
N TYR A 144 -0.73 -6.18 -5.31
CA TYR A 144 -0.12 -4.87 -5.53
C TYR A 144 1.20 -4.96 -6.32
N ASP A 145 1.59 -6.14 -6.81
CA ASP A 145 2.87 -6.40 -7.47
C ASP A 145 4.08 -6.04 -6.56
N LEU A 146 3.98 -6.31 -5.26
CA LEU A 146 4.97 -5.93 -4.24
C LEU A 146 5.78 -7.10 -3.67
N GLU A 147 5.64 -8.33 -4.17
CA GLU A 147 6.30 -9.52 -3.62
C GLU A 147 7.84 -9.41 -3.55
N PRO A 148 8.54 -8.87 -4.57
CA PRO A 148 9.99 -8.68 -4.49
C PRO A 148 10.37 -7.69 -3.38
N THR A 149 9.59 -6.62 -3.21
CA THR A 149 9.79 -5.60 -2.17
C THR A 149 9.60 -6.20 -0.77
N VAL A 150 8.54 -6.97 -0.56
CA VAL A 150 8.27 -7.67 0.70
C VAL A 150 9.38 -8.67 1.02
N THR A 151 9.82 -9.44 0.03
CA THR A 151 10.93 -10.39 0.17
C THR A 151 12.21 -9.67 0.63
N ALA A 152 12.54 -8.53 0.02
CA ALA A 152 13.70 -7.72 0.40
C ALA A 152 13.60 -7.19 1.84
N MET A 153 12.42 -6.70 2.26
CA MET A 153 12.19 -6.22 3.63
C MET A 153 12.40 -7.33 4.67
N TYR A 154 11.81 -8.53 4.48
CA TYR A 154 12.01 -9.63 5.42
C TYR A 154 13.45 -10.15 5.45
N GLN A 155 14.16 -10.14 4.31
CA GLN A 155 15.58 -10.43 4.29
C GLN A 155 16.37 -9.43 5.15
N ALA A 156 16.02 -8.14 5.11
CA ALA A 156 16.63 -7.14 6.00
C ALA A 156 16.28 -7.34 7.47
N LEU A 157 15.01 -7.56 7.81
CA LEU A 157 14.57 -7.83 9.18
C LEU A 157 15.27 -9.06 9.79
N GLN A 158 15.54 -10.07 8.97
CA GLN A 158 16.23 -11.30 9.39
C GLN A 158 17.77 -11.18 9.39
N GLY A 159 18.34 -10.01 9.09
CA GLY A 159 19.79 -9.80 9.01
C GLY A 159 20.46 -10.56 7.85
N ARG A 160 19.71 -10.85 6.78
CA ARG A 160 20.14 -11.68 5.63
C ARG A 160 20.50 -10.87 4.38
N VAL A 161 20.69 -9.56 4.49
CA VAL A 161 21.03 -8.72 3.32
C VAL A 161 22.40 -9.12 2.78
N LYS A 162 22.43 -9.60 1.53
CA LYS A 162 23.65 -9.71 0.73
C LYS A 162 23.68 -8.51 -0.21
N ASP A 163 24.84 -7.86 -0.32
CA ASP A 163 25.20 -6.68 -1.13
C ASP A 163 24.12 -6.05 -2.02
N SER A 164 23.89 -4.74 -1.79
CA SER A 164 22.65 -4.00 -2.07
C SER A 164 22.40 -3.55 -3.50
N ASP A 165 23.15 -4.01 -4.51
CA ASP A 165 23.11 -3.39 -5.85
C ASP A 165 21.95 -3.89 -6.74
N GLU A 166 21.19 -4.92 -6.33
CA GLU A 166 20.08 -5.49 -7.13
C GLU A 166 18.73 -5.57 -6.37
N LEU A 167 18.52 -4.75 -5.34
CA LEU A 167 17.25 -4.76 -4.61
C LEU A 167 16.17 -3.97 -5.35
N PRO A 168 14.90 -4.43 -5.32
CA PRO A 168 13.78 -3.72 -5.94
C PRO A 168 13.43 -2.41 -5.23
N VAL A 169 14.00 -2.19 -4.03
CA VAL A 169 13.69 -1.08 -3.15
C VAL A 169 14.93 -0.63 -2.36
N ALA A 170 14.99 0.67 -2.03
CA ALA A 170 16.03 1.22 -1.17
C ALA A 170 15.76 0.89 0.30
N LEU A 171 16.47 -0.10 0.84
CA LEU A 171 16.38 -0.49 2.25
C LEU A 171 17.20 0.47 3.15
N PRO A 172 16.74 0.75 4.38
CA PRO A 172 17.56 1.47 5.35
C PRO A 172 18.78 0.63 5.76
N SER A 173 19.85 1.29 6.21
CA SER A 173 20.92 0.58 6.91
C SER A 173 20.43 0.02 8.25
N GLU A 174 21.09 -1.03 8.75
CA GLU A 174 20.76 -1.63 10.04
C GLU A 174 20.79 -0.59 11.17
N SER A 175 21.81 0.27 11.20
CA SER A 175 21.91 1.35 12.20
C SER A 175 20.79 2.38 12.13
N GLU A 176 20.36 2.77 10.92
CA GLU A 176 19.26 3.71 10.75
C GLU A 176 17.94 3.09 11.20
N PHE A 177 17.71 1.82 10.88
CA PHE A 177 16.51 1.11 11.27
C PHE A 177 16.45 0.84 12.78
N MET A 178 17.56 0.47 13.41
CA MET A 178 17.64 0.31 14.87
C MET A 178 17.36 1.61 15.63
N ALA A 179 17.90 2.74 15.14
CA ALA A 179 17.60 4.04 15.72
C ALA A 179 16.11 4.40 15.58
N LEU A 180 15.49 4.04 14.46
CA LEU A 180 14.06 4.23 14.24
C LEU A 180 13.21 3.36 15.19
N LYS A 181 13.59 2.09 15.40
CA LYS A 181 12.93 1.20 16.37
C LYS A 181 12.98 1.78 17.78
N GLU A 182 14.16 2.26 18.22
CA GLU A 182 14.34 2.91 19.53
C GLU A 182 13.46 4.17 19.67
N GLN A 183 13.42 5.02 18.64
CA GLN A 183 12.62 6.24 18.64
C GLN A 183 11.12 5.97 18.88
N TYR A 184 10.59 4.88 18.33
CA TYR A 184 9.17 4.54 18.42
C TYR A 184 8.87 3.43 19.45
N GLY A 185 9.87 2.97 20.19
CA GLY A 185 9.70 1.97 21.24
C GLY A 185 9.31 0.57 20.71
N VAL A 186 9.68 0.25 19.48
CA VAL A 186 9.47 -1.08 18.89
C VAL A 186 10.64 -1.99 19.27
N ALA A 187 10.32 -3.12 19.91
CA ALA A 187 11.31 -4.08 20.44
C ALA A 187 11.95 -4.91 19.33
#